data_AF-A0BQ89-F1
#
_entry.id   AF-A0BQ89-F1
#
_cell.length_a   1.000
_cell.length_b   1.000
_cell.length_c   1.000
_cell.angle_alpha   90.00
_cell.angle_beta   90.00
_cell.angle_gamma   90.00
#
_symmetry.space_group_name_H-M   'P 1'
#
loop_
_entity.id
_entity.type
_entity.pdbx_description
1 polymer ?
#
loop_
_entity_poly.entity_id
_entity_poly.type
_entity_poly.pdbx_seq_one_letter_code
_entity_poly.pdbx_strand_id
1 'polypeptide(L)'
;MNFLKKADFFGVPFLQNINQQQALFKSTLGGLLSLLISVTSLAYAFWIIYLWKSNQMSPKISNSKYVSDYKLLDYNSGRISVYYEVFEGQVDPFESRILLPLVMYTDQFAPTEPMIIENYIESSIGKQYVPNLDLGYSFIDGYLQTSKQMYLFISLCEEKYLKENETCGSAQLREQFFQQRFNFFGIQVESTTLDSRDGSEQTTIQDIYIELELQSCYSINTFLETNFFELQDYLLFGTSKQKEYISGAKVQTQSLSAERCKLSYQNQALAVVYVAMNGTQTKTIFEYPYLGDLLANIGSIVSILFMIKYFIIYGNQYFLNQKILSDLMKIYYPEFKYIKIIKNWRFKVTKVTLNNKEVDQIEFNKFLDKIKNQMQQKLCYMNLLYEISRLYLIIRSSKSKEELLKSHQIGIKLNLSIQKEVNCLSNVMSVQRINQETDPFLLNEDDAELLSLPKRESQKYGEIIPEEIYNEGDYYLLNKII
;
A
#
# COMPACT_ATOMS: atom_id res chain seq x y z
N MET A 1 25.83 -5.31 24.02
CA MET A 1 26.27 -5.75 22.67
C MET A 1 25.65 -7.08 22.18
N ASN A 2 25.51 -8.11 23.03
CA ASN A 2 24.95 -9.41 22.60
C ASN A 2 23.46 -9.36 22.18
N PHE A 3 22.66 -8.45 22.75
CA PHE A 3 21.26 -8.26 22.37
C PHE A 3 21.09 -7.82 20.90
N LEU A 4 21.87 -6.85 20.45
CA LEU A 4 21.83 -6.37 19.06
C LEU A 4 22.19 -7.48 18.07
N LYS A 5 23.17 -8.33 18.38
CA LYS A 5 23.48 -9.50 17.54
C LYS A 5 22.33 -10.50 17.48
N LYS A 6 21.51 -10.64 18.54
CA LYS A 6 20.33 -11.52 18.52
C LYS A 6 19.20 -10.95 17.66
N ALA A 7 19.05 -9.62 17.64
CA ALA A 7 18.04 -8.88 16.86
C ALA A 7 18.34 -8.81 15.35
N ASP A 8 19.53 -9.24 14.91
CA ASP A 8 19.86 -9.37 13.48
C ASP A 8 19.08 -10.56 12.87
N PHE A 9 17.98 -10.23 12.19
CA PHE A 9 17.17 -11.16 11.41
C PHE A 9 17.77 -11.46 10.02
N PHE A 10 18.83 -10.73 9.64
CA PHE A 10 19.47 -10.79 8.33
C PHE A 10 20.87 -11.42 8.39
N GLY A 11 21.10 -12.28 9.40
CA GLY A 11 22.33 -13.03 9.55
C GLY A 11 22.62 -13.90 8.33
N VAL A 12 23.90 -14.04 7.99
CA VAL A 12 24.36 -14.80 6.82
C VAL A 12 24.82 -16.19 7.28
N PRO A 13 24.37 -17.28 6.64
CA PRO A 13 24.84 -18.62 6.97
C PRO A 13 26.33 -18.75 6.65
N PHE A 14 27.07 -19.36 7.57
CA PHE A 14 28.47 -19.66 7.33
C PHE A 14 28.59 -20.95 6.51
N LEU A 15 28.96 -20.81 5.22
CA LEU A 15 28.98 -21.91 4.24
C LEU A 15 30.01 -23.01 4.55
N GLN A 16 30.97 -22.78 5.44
CA GLN A 16 31.98 -23.77 5.84
C GLN A 16 31.93 -23.99 7.37
N ASN A 17 30.92 -24.72 7.84
CA ASN A 17 30.77 -25.03 9.27
C ASN A 17 32.00 -25.78 9.84
N ILE A 18 32.89 -25.05 10.53
CA ILE A 18 33.99 -25.63 11.33
C ILE A 18 33.68 -25.52 12.84
N ASN A 19 32.63 -24.82 13.26
CA ASN A 19 32.29 -24.66 14.68
C ASN A 19 30.78 -24.80 14.96
N GLN A 20 30.41 -25.74 15.83
CA GLN A 20 29.00 -26.08 16.16
C GLN A 20 28.20 -24.94 16.80
N GLN A 21 28.86 -23.87 17.28
CA GLN A 21 28.19 -22.75 17.97
C GLN A 21 27.88 -21.53 17.08
N GLN A 22 28.34 -21.47 15.82
CA GLN A 22 28.16 -20.29 14.96
C GLN A 22 27.82 -20.64 13.50
N ALA A 23 26.61 -21.15 13.27
CA ALA A 23 26.09 -21.41 11.92
C ALA A 23 25.69 -20.14 11.14
N LEU A 24 25.49 -19.01 11.84
CA LEU A 24 25.04 -17.73 11.26
C LEU A 24 25.94 -16.60 11.76
N PHE A 25 26.57 -15.86 10.85
CA PHE A 25 27.23 -14.60 11.19
C PHE A 25 26.18 -13.50 11.34
N LYS A 26 26.08 -12.97 12.56
CA LYS A 26 25.20 -11.84 12.92
C LYS A 26 26.04 -10.65 13.36
N SER A 27 25.76 -9.48 12.83
CA SER A 27 26.49 -8.26 13.16
C SER A 27 25.67 -7.33 14.05
N THR A 28 26.34 -6.53 14.87
CA THR A 28 25.67 -5.50 15.70
C THR A 28 25.03 -4.41 14.85
N LEU A 29 25.64 -4.10 13.70
CA LEU A 29 25.11 -3.14 12.72
C LEU A 29 23.86 -3.69 12.03
N GLY A 30 23.87 -4.97 11.63
CA GLY A 30 22.72 -5.66 11.06
C GLY A 30 21.54 -5.67 12.02
N GLY A 31 21.78 -5.99 13.30
CA GLY A 31 20.74 -5.93 14.33
C GLY A 31 20.17 -4.53 14.59
N LEU A 32 21.01 -3.48 14.56
CA LEU A 32 20.54 -2.10 14.67
C LEU A 32 19.66 -1.70 13.47
N LEU A 33 20.06 -2.07 12.26
CA LEU A 33 19.28 -1.83 11.04
C LEU A 33 17.97 -2.62 11.02
N SER A 34 17.98 -3.89 11.46
CA SER A 34 16.76 -4.69 11.61
C SER A 34 15.76 -4.05 12.58
N LEU A 35 16.24 -3.53 13.71
CA LEU A 35 15.40 -2.80 14.67
C LEU A 35 14.85 -1.52 14.05
N LEU A 36 15.69 -0.73 13.39
CA LEU A 36 15.27 0.51 12.75
C LEU A 36 14.18 0.25 11.70
N ILE A 37 14.39 -0.71 10.81
CA ILE A 37 13.41 -1.12 9.79
C ILE A 37 12.08 -1.56 10.42
N SER A 38 12.14 -2.32 11.51
CA SER A 38 10.94 -2.81 12.20
C SER A 38 10.16 -1.66 12.83
N VAL A 39 10.86 -0.74 13.51
CA VAL A 39 10.25 0.44 14.14
C VAL A 39 9.66 1.38 13.09
N THR A 40 10.37 1.65 11.99
CA THR A 40 9.85 2.51 10.91
C THR A 40 8.66 1.88 10.21
N SER A 41 8.67 0.56 9.99
CA SER A 41 7.54 -0.16 9.40
C SER A 41 6.29 -0.09 10.28
N LEU A 42 6.47 -0.27 11.60
CA LEU A 42 5.39 -0.21 12.57
C LEU A 42 4.85 1.22 12.72
N ALA A 43 5.73 2.23 12.77
CA ALA A 43 5.34 3.63 12.77
C ALA A 43 4.55 4.00 11.51
N TYR A 44 4.98 3.53 10.33
CA TYR A 44 4.26 3.75 9.08
C TYR A 44 2.89 3.09 9.07
N ALA A 45 2.76 1.86 9.59
CA ALA A 45 1.48 1.19 9.72
C ALA A 45 0.51 1.98 10.62
N PHE A 46 0.98 2.48 11.77
CA PHE A 46 0.18 3.35 12.64
C PHE A 46 -0.22 4.65 11.95
N TRP A 47 0.69 5.26 11.19
CA TRP A 47 0.41 6.46 10.42
C TRP A 47 -0.70 6.24 9.38
N ILE A 48 -0.65 5.12 8.64
CA ILE A 48 -1.68 4.77 7.66
C ILE A 48 -3.04 4.53 8.31
N ILE A 49 -3.07 3.82 9.45
CA ILE A 49 -4.31 3.62 10.22
C ILE A 49 -4.87 4.96 10.73
N TYR A 50 -3.99 5.87 11.16
CA TYR A 50 -4.38 7.22 11.58
C TYR A 50 -5.00 8.02 10.43
N LEU A 51 -4.37 8.04 9.25
CA LEU A 51 -4.90 8.70 8.06
C LEU A 51 -6.26 8.13 7.63
N TRP A 52 -6.41 6.81 7.70
CA TRP A 52 -7.68 6.15 7.44
C TRP A 52 -8.77 6.57 8.44
N LYS A 53 -8.47 6.49 9.74
CA LYS A 53 -9.43 6.87 10.80
C LYS A 53 -9.82 8.35 10.76
N SER A 54 -8.92 9.21 10.30
CA SER A 54 -9.16 10.66 10.21
C SER A 54 -9.80 11.10 8.89
N ASN A 55 -10.24 10.17 8.03
CA ASN A 55 -10.84 10.46 6.72
C ASN A 55 -9.95 11.35 5.82
N GLN A 56 -8.63 11.24 6.01
CA GLN A 56 -7.64 11.97 5.20
C GLN A 56 -7.20 11.19 3.96
N MET A 57 -7.68 9.95 3.81
CA MET A 57 -7.54 9.19 2.58
C MET A 57 -8.72 9.48 1.67
N SER A 58 -8.44 10.08 0.51
CA SER A 58 -9.46 10.33 -0.49
C SER A 58 -10.05 9.01 -1.00
N PRO A 59 -11.38 8.88 -1.12
CA PRO A 59 -11.99 7.72 -1.75
C PRO A 59 -11.68 7.70 -3.25
N LYS A 60 -11.82 6.52 -3.85
CA LYS A 60 -11.90 6.40 -5.31
C LYS A 60 -13.30 6.84 -5.72
N ILE A 61 -13.38 7.77 -6.66
CA ILE A 61 -14.64 8.31 -7.16
C ILE A 61 -14.85 7.79 -8.57
N SER A 62 -16.00 7.17 -8.83
CA SER A 62 -16.38 6.78 -10.18
C SER A 62 -17.75 7.35 -10.54
N ASN A 63 -17.85 7.87 -11.76
CA ASN A 63 -19.06 8.49 -12.29
C ASN A 63 -19.55 7.68 -13.49
N SER A 64 -20.83 7.33 -13.50
CA SER A 64 -21.50 6.75 -14.67
C SER A 64 -22.86 7.40 -14.90
N LYS A 65 -23.38 7.33 -16.13
CA LYS A 65 -24.72 7.85 -16.45
C LYS A 65 -25.66 6.68 -16.69
N TYR A 66 -26.86 6.74 -16.10
CA TYR A 66 -27.89 5.72 -16.30
C TYR A 66 -29.29 6.32 -16.28
N VAL A 67 -30.25 5.55 -16.75
CA VAL A 67 -31.68 5.91 -16.71
C VAL A 67 -32.22 5.50 -15.35
N SER A 68 -32.70 6.47 -14.58
CA SER A 68 -33.21 6.25 -13.22
C SER A 68 -34.72 6.26 -13.16
N ASP A 69 -35.27 5.59 -12.15
CA ASP A 69 -36.68 5.62 -11.77
C ASP A 69 -36.97 6.59 -10.61
N TYR A 70 -35.96 7.33 -10.13
CA TYR A 70 -36.04 8.39 -9.10
C TYR A 70 -36.69 7.96 -7.78
N LYS A 71 -36.72 6.66 -7.48
CA LYS A 71 -37.43 6.12 -6.32
C LYS A 71 -36.86 6.59 -4.97
N LEU A 72 -35.58 6.95 -4.93
CA LEU A 72 -34.91 7.36 -3.69
C LEU A 72 -34.74 8.86 -3.59
N LEU A 73 -35.24 9.62 -4.57
CA LEU A 73 -35.10 11.07 -4.60
C LEU A 73 -35.82 11.69 -3.41
N ASP A 74 -35.06 12.36 -2.55
CA ASP A 74 -35.63 13.15 -1.47
C ASP A 74 -36.02 14.55 -1.98
N TYR A 75 -37.30 14.75 -2.26
CA TYR A 75 -37.81 16.05 -2.71
C TYR A 75 -37.65 17.18 -1.67
N ASN A 76 -37.32 16.87 -0.41
CA ASN A 76 -37.04 17.89 0.60
C ASN A 76 -35.61 18.44 0.54
N SER A 77 -34.71 17.71 -0.13
CA SER A 77 -33.26 17.96 -0.20
C SER A 77 -32.82 18.84 -1.38
N GLY A 78 -33.76 19.18 -2.28
CA GLY A 78 -33.58 20.20 -3.29
C GLY A 78 -34.84 21.04 -3.34
N ARG A 79 -34.68 22.36 -3.20
CA ARG A 79 -35.78 23.31 -3.12
C ARG A 79 -35.65 24.30 -4.26
N ILE A 80 -36.77 24.58 -4.90
CA ILE A 80 -36.88 25.76 -5.76
C ILE A 80 -37.64 26.78 -4.94
N SER A 81 -37.12 28.00 -4.87
CA SER A 81 -37.85 29.12 -4.28
C SER A 81 -37.83 30.31 -5.22
N VAL A 82 -38.86 31.14 -5.08
CA VAL A 82 -38.98 32.40 -5.81
C VAL A 82 -39.01 33.51 -4.78
N TYR A 83 -38.22 34.56 -5.00
CA TYR A 83 -38.21 35.72 -4.14
C TYR A 83 -38.11 37.01 -4.96
N TYR A 84 -38.48 38.12 -4.32
CA TYR A 84 -38.23 39.47 -4.81
C TYR A 84 -37.36 40.16 -3.77
N GLU A 85 -36.21 40.68 -4.21
CA GLU A 85 -35.29 41.37 -3.31
C GLU A 85 -35.79 42.79 -3.07
N VAL A 86 -36.23 43.07 -1.83
CA VAL A 86 -36.80 44.37 -1.47
C VAL A 86 -35.68 45.29 -0.95
N PHE A 87 -35.42 46.39 -1.64
CA PHE A 87 -34.56 47.46 -1.14
C PHE A 87 -35.35 48.51 -0.35
N GLU A 88 -34.68 49.23 0.56
CA GLU A 88 -35.31 50.23 1.42
C GLU A 88 -36.04 51.31 0.58
N GLY A 89 -37.35 51.48 0.84
CA GLY A 89 -38.20 52.45 0.12
C GLY A 89 -38.83 51.95 -1.19
N GLN A 90 -38.63 50.67 -1.55
CA GLN A 90 -39.30 50.04 -2.69
C GLN A 90 -40.62 49.37 -2.31
N VAL A 91 -41.46 49.11 -3.32
CA VAL A 91 -42.72 48.41 -3.14
C VAL A 91 -42.48 46.93 -3.35
N ASP A 92 -42.68 46.11 -2.32
CA ASP A 92 -42.70 44.66 -2.46
C ASP A 92 -43.94 44.25 -3.29
N PRO A 93 -43.76 43.65 -4.49
CA PRO A 93 -44.87 43.34 -5.38
C PRO A 93 -45.72 42.15 -4.89
N PHE A 94 -45.17 41.28 -4.04
CA PHE A 94 -45.89 40.12 -3.51
C PHE A 94 -46.71 40.50 -2.28
N GLU A 95 -46.18 41.32 -1.37
CA GLU A 95 -46.94 41.82 -0.22
C GLU A 95 -48.06 42.77 -0.64
N SER A 96 -47.76 43.64 -1.60
CA SER A 96 -48.75 44.60 -2.12
C SER A 96 -49.71 44.02 -3.15
N ARG A 97 -49.58 42.72 -3.48
CA ARG A 97 -50.43 41.99 -4.43
C ARG A 97 -50.49 42.67 -5.79
N ILE A 98 -49.35 43.18 -6.25
CA ILE A 98 -49.16 43.62 -7.64
C ILE A 98 -48.85 42.39 -8.51
N LEU A 99 -47.98 41.52 -8.00
CA LEU A 99 -47.62 40.25 -8.60
C LEU A 99 -48.04 39.09 -7.70
N LEU A 100 -48.38 37.97 -8.31
CA LEU A 100 -48.69 36.72 -7.62
C LEU A 100 -47.71 35.64 -8.06
N PRO A 101 -47.03 34.95 -7.12
CA PRO A 101 -46.29 33.74 -7.40
C PRO A 101 -47.29 32.58 -7.50
N LEU A 102 -47.48 32.06 -8.71
CA LEU A 102 -48.39 30.94 -8.97
C LEU A 102 -47.60 29.68 -9.34
N VAL A 103 -48.15 28.51 -9.01
CA VAL A 103 -47.65 27.21 -9.45
C VAL A 103 -48.75 26.46 -10.20
N MET A 104 -48.37 25.78 -11.27
CA MET A 104 -49.21 24.86 -12.03
C MET A 104 -48.44 23.58 -12.26
N TYR A 105 -49.12 22.45 -12.16
CA TYR A 105 -48.55 21.16 -12.47
C TYR A 105 -49.12 20.64 -13.78
N THR A 106 -48.39 19.78 -14.45
CA THR A 106 -48.94 18.94 -15.52
C THR A 106 -48.91 17.50 -15.06
N ASP A 107 -49.95 16.74 -15.38
CA ASP A 107 -49.96 15.29 -15.24
C ASP A 107 -50.32 14.68 -16.60
N GLN A 108 -49.42 13.86 -17.15
CA GLN A 108 -49.54 13.31 -18.50
C GLN A 108 -49.86 14.38 -19.56
N PHE A 109 -49.18 15.52 -19.47
CA PHE A 109 -49.35 16.69 -20.35
C PHE A 109 -50.67 17.46 -20.20
N ALA A 110 -51.56 17.07 -19.28
CA ALA A 110 -52.74 17.85 -18.95
C ALA A 110 -52.40 18.88 -17.85
N PRO A 111 -52.59 20.19 -18.09
CA PRO A 111 -52.31 21.22 -17.08
C PRO A 111 -53.41 21.27 -16.01
N THR A 112 -53.01 21.46 -14.76
CA THR A 112 -53.92 21.82 -13.66
C THR A 112 -54.25 23.31 -13.69
N GLU A 113 -55.19 23.77 -12.86
CA GLU A 113 -55.37 25.21 -12.67
C GLU A 113 -54.18 25.82 -11.88
N PRO A 114 -53.73 27.04 -12.21
CA PRO A 114 -52.70 27.72 -11.43
C PRO A 114 -53.18 28.08 -10.02
N MET A 115 -52.35 27.82 -9.02
CA MET A 115 -52.62 28.10 -7.60
C MET A 115 -51.57 29.04 -7.01
N ILE A 116 -51.93 29.87 -6.04
CA ILE A 116 -50.96 30.73 -5.33
C ILE A 116 -50.03 29.86 -4.47
N ILE A 117 -48.74 30.17 -4.48
CA ILE A 117 -47.76 29.56 -3.57
C ILE A 117 -47.94 30.17 -2.18
N GLU A 118 -48.58 29.45 -1.27
CA GLU A 118 -48.84 29.95 0.10
C GLU A 118 -47.66 29.76 1.06
N ASN A 119 -46.82 28.75 0.81
CA ASN A 119 -45.67 28.44 1.67
C ASN A 119 -44.54 29.43 1.42
N TYR A 120 -44.06 30.11 2.46
CA TYR A 120 -42.92 31.00 2.38
C TYR A 120 -41.97 30.87 3.58
N ILE A 121 -40.71 31.22 3.34
CA ILE A 121 -39.64 31.31 4.34
C ILE A 121 -39.21 32.78 4.41
N GLU A 122 -39.17 33.34 5.63
CA GLU A 122 -38.58 34.67 5.83
C GLU A 122 -37.06 34.58 5.83
N SER A 123 -36.42 35.40 5.01
CA SER A 123 -34.96 35.46 4.86
C SER A 123 -34.48 36.91 4.89
N SER A 124 -33.16 37.12 4.95
CA SER A 124 -32.56 38.46 4.91
C SER A 124 -32.83 39.22 3.61
N ILE A 125 -33.21 38.51 2.53
CA ILE A 125 -33.51 39.09 1.22
C ILE A 125 -35.03 39.25 0.97
N GLY A 126 -35.86 38.95 1.96
CA GLY A 126 -37.33 39.02 1.87
C GLY A 126 -38.02 37.66 1.99
N LYS A 127 -39.28 37.60 1.56
CA LYS A 127 -40.09 36.37 1.56
C LYS A 127 -39.73 35.49 0.37
N GLN A 128 -39.31 34.26 0.66
CA GLN A 128 -39.03 33.24 -0.34
C GLN A 128 -40.21 32.28 -0.44
N TYR A 129 -40.91 32.26 -1.57
CA TYR A 129 -42.06 31.40 -1.82
C TYR A 129 -41.59 30.04 -2.32
N VAL A 130 -41.98 28.97 -1.63
CA VAL A 130 -41.48 27.61 -1.86
C VAL A 130 -42.63 26.69 -2.34
N PRO A 131 -42.74 26.42 -3.65
CA PRO A 131 -43.70 25.44 -4.17
C PRO A 131 -43.35 24.02 -3.72
N ASN A 132 -44.38 23.16 -3.59
CA ASN A 132 -44.16 21.73 -3.38
C ASN A 132 -43.66 21.11 -4.69
N LEU A 133 -42.52 20.42 -4.68
CA LEU A 133 -42.03 19.73 -5.87
C LEU A 133 -42.81 18.42 -6.08
N ASP A 134 -43.61 18.35 -7.14
CA ASP A 134 -44.26 17.13 -7.64
C ASP A 134 -43.86 16.91 -9.10
N LEU A 135 -42.69 16.27 -9.29
CA LEU A 135 -42.11 15.97 -10.60
C LEU A 135 -42.01 14.46 -10.75
N GLY A 136 -42.28 13.94 -11.95
CA GLY A 136 -42.44 12.50 -12.15
C GLY A 136 -42.10 12.03 -13.55
N TYR A 137 -41.84 10.72 -13.65
CA TYR A 137 -41.59 10.02 -14.90
C TYR A 137 -42.52 8.82 -15.06
N SER A 138 -42.85 8.52 -16.30
CA SER A 138 -43.56 7.30 -16.68
C SER A 138 -42.95 6.70 -17.94
N PHE A 139 -43.00 5.38 -18.05
CA PHE A 139 -42.70 4.71 -19.30
C PHE A 139 -43.89 4.86 -20.26
N ILE A 140 -43.67 5.57 -21.36
CA ILE A 140 -44.63 5.72 -22.46
C ILE A 140 -43.98 5.08 -23.69
N ASP A 141 -44.62 4.06 -24.26
CA ASP A 141 -44.12 3.31 -25.43
C ASP A 141 -42.69 2.74 -25.26
N GLY A 142 -42.34 2.34 -24.04
CA GLY A 142 -41.01 1.78 -23.71
C GLY A 142 -39.92 2.83 -23.49
N TYR A 143 -40.22 4.12 -23.62
CA TYR A 143 -39.30 5.22 -23.32
C TYR A 143 -39.68 5.89 -22.00
N LEU A 144 -38.68 6.17 -21.16
CA LEU A 144 -38.88 6.97 -19.95
C LEU A 144 -39.12 8.43 -20.36
N GLN A 145 -40.31 8.95 -20.10
CA GLN A 145 -40.68 10.34 -20.40
C GLN A 145 -41.13 11.05 -19.11
N THR A 146 -40.91 12.36 -19.06
CA THR A 146 -41.38 13.20 -17.95
C THR A 146 -42.90 13.23 -17.99
N SER A 147 -43.54 12.67 -16.97
CA SER A 147 -44.99 12.56 -16.86
C SER A 147 -45.60 13.70 -16.06
N LYS A 148 -44.84 14.23 -15.09
CA LYS A 148 -45.23 15.41 -14.31
C LYS A 148 -44.19 16.50 -14.39
N GLN A 149 -44.65 17.71 -14.69
CA GLN A 149 -43.82 18.91 -14.78
C GLN A 149 -44.44 20.01 -13.93
N MET A 150 -43.66 21.01 -13.59
CA MET A 150 -44.09 22.15 -12.80
C MET A 150 -43.82 23.45 -13.58
N TYR A 151 -44.75 24.39 -13.52
CA TYR A 151 -44.62 25.72 -14.07
C TYR A 151 -44.82 26.73 -12.94
N LEU A 152 -43.83 27.60 -12.73
CA LEU A 152 -43.96 28.74 -11.81
C LEU A 152 -44.24 29.99 -12.63
N PHE A 153 -45.27 30.73 -12.27
CA PHE A 153 -45.63 31.98 -12.91
C PHE A 153 -45.43 33.14 -11.96
N ILE A 154 -44.79 34.19 -12.47
CA ILE A 154 -44.85 35.51 -11.87
C ILE A 154 -45.84 36.29 -12.70
N SER A 155 -47.08 36.37 -12.22
CA SER A 155 -48.18 36.98 -12.96
C SER A 155 -48.64 38.26 -12.32
N LEU A 156 -49.17 39.17 -13.14
CA LEU A 156 -49.95 40.29 -12.62
C LEU A 156 -51.13 39.77 -11.81
N CYS A 157 -51.42 40.44 -10.70
CA CYS A 157 -52.52 40.02 -9.84
C CYS A 157 -53.85 40.04 -10.60
N GLU A 158 -54.56 38.91 -10.54
CA GLU A 158 -55.93 38.76 -11.01
C GLU A 158 -56.78 38.25 -9.83
N GLU A 159 -57.92 38.90 -9.58
CA GLU A 159 -58.77 38.63 -8.41
C GLU A 159 -59.27 37.18 -8.35
N LYS A 160 -59.34 36.49 -9.49
CA LYS A 160 -59.76 35.08 -9.58
C LYS A 160 -58.87 34.10 -8.81
N TYR A 161 -57.61 34.49 -8.50
CA TYR A 161 -56.68 33.67 -7.73
C TYR A 161 -56.69 33.98 -6.24
N LEU A 162 -57.29 35.10 -5.84
CA LEU A 162 -57.31 35.58 -4.46
C LEU A 162 -58.47 34.96 -3.66
N LYS A 163 -58.37 35.01 -2.33
CA LYS A 163 -59.47 34.56 -1.44
C LYS A 163 -60.62 35.58 -1.47
N GLU A 164 -61.84 35.13 -1.12
CA GLU A 164 -62.99 36.03 -0.99
C GLU A 164 -62.65 37.18 -0.02
N ASN A 165 -62.85 38.44 -0.47
CA ASN A 165 -62.51 39.72 0.19
C ASN A 165 -61.06 40.23 0.02
N GLU A 166 -60.23 39.58 -0.78
CA GLU A 166 -58.91 40.08 -1.13
C GLU A 166 -58.93 40.81 -2.47
N THR A 167 -58.30 41.98 -2.54
CA THR A 167 -58.20 42.77 -3.77
C THR A 167 -56.73 42.89 -4.22
N CYS A 168 -56.53 42.99 -5.54
CA CYS A 168 -55.23 43.31 -6.10
C CYS A 168 -54.79 44.75 -5.78
N GLY A 169 -53.49 45.01 -5.87
CA GLY A 169 -52.92 46.35 -5.71
C GLY A 169 -53.53 47.37 -6.68
N SER A 170 -53.65 48.63 -6.24
CA SER A 170 -54.22 49.70 -7.07
C SER A 170 -53.37 49.98 -8.33
N ALA A 171 -53.99 50.52 -9.38
CA ALA A 171 -53.29 50.88 -10.62
C ALA A 171 -52.14 51.87 -10.40
N GLN A 172 -52.29 52.82 -9.46
CA GLN A 172 -51.23 53.77 -9.09
C GLN A 172 -50.03 53.07 -8.45
N LEU A 173 -50.29 52.12 -7.56
CA LEU A 173 -49.24 51.34 -6.89
C LEU A 173 -48.50 50.44 -7.90
N ARG A 174 -49.24 49.86 -8.85
CA ARG A 174 -48.67 49.09 -9.96
C ARG A 174 -47.75 49.93 -10.83
N GLU A 175 -48.18 51.13 -11.21
CA GLU A 175 -47.34 52.04 -11.99
C GLU A 175 -46.09 52.46 -11.20
N GLN A 176 -46.23 52.76 -9.92
CA GLN A 176 -45.12 53.07 -9.03
C GLN A 176 -44.11 51.92 -8.95
N PHE A 177 -44.55 50.66 -8.87
CA PHE A 177 -43.68 49.48 -8.87
C PHE A 177 -42.86 49.38 -10.17
N PHE A 178 -43.49 49.44 -11.34
CA PHE A 178 -42.77 49.32 -12.61
C PHE A 178 -41.86 50.52 -12.94
N GLN A 179 -42.02 51.65 -12.25
CA GLN A 179 -41.11 52.80 -12.34
C GLN A 179 -39.91 52.71 -11.38
N GLN A 180 -39.89 51.75 -10.46
CA GLN A 180 -38.77 51.53 -9.55
C GLN A 180 -37.54 51.02 -10.31
N ARG A 181 -36.37 51.37 -9.78
CA ARG A 181 -35.08 50.84 -10.28
C ARG A 181 -34.87 49.45 -9.71
N PHE A 182 -34.29 48.55 -10.50
CA PHE A 182 -33.91 47.20 -10.08
C PHE A 182 -35.10 46.30 -9.73
N ASN A 183 -36.04 46.14 -10.67
CA ASN A 183 -37.15 45.19 -10.55
C ASN A 183 -36.69 43.78 -10.93
N PHE A 184 -35.81 43.19 -10.13
CA PHE A 184 -35.40 41.81 -10.32
C PHE A 184 -36.22 40.88 -9.44
N PHE A 185 -36.64 39.76 -9.99
CA PHE A 185 -37.02 38.62 -9.16
C PHE A 185 -35.97 37.53 -9.27
N GLY A 186 -35.74 36.85 -8.16
CA GLY A 186 -34.79 35.76 -8.02
C GLY A 186 -35.51 34.41 -8.00
N ILE A 187 -34.91 33.44 -8.67
CA ILE A 187 -35.23 32.03 -8.52
C ILE A 187 -34.01 31.37 -7.89
N GLN A 188 -34.22 30.74 -6.76
CA GLN A 188 -33.22 30.00 -6.04
C GLN A 188 -33.40 28.52 -6.34
N VAL A 189 -32.35 27.84 -6.77
CA VAL A 189 -32.31 26.38 -6.82
C VAL A 189 -31.30 25.88 -5.81
N GLU A 190 -31.79 25.21 -4.78
CA GLU A 190 -30.99 24.54 -3.77
C GLU A 190 -30.65 23.13 -4.26
N SER A 191 -29.36 22.81 -4.27
CA SER A 191 -28.82 21.52 -4.67
C SER A 191 -27.96 20.92 -3.57
N THR A 192 -28.02 19.61 -3.40
CA THR A 192 -27.25 18.87 -2.40
C THR A 192 -26.23 17.96 -3.07
N THR A 193 -24.99 18.03 -2.62
CA THR A 193 -23.89 17.11 -2.98
C THR A 193 -23.32 16.48 -1.71
N LEU A 194 -22.43 15.50 -1.87
CA LEU A 194 -21.70 14.90 -0.75
C LEU A 194 -20.23 15.32 -0.76
N ASP A 195 -19.68 15.62 0.42
CA ASP A 195 -18.24 15.78 0.58
C ASP A 195 -17.54 14.43 0.37
N SER A 196 -16.58 14.41 -0.54
CA SER A 196 -15.75 13.24 -0.81
C SER A 196 -14.96 12.72 0.40
N ARG A 197 -14.73 13.51 1.45
CA ARG A 197 -13.88 13.11 2.58
C ARG A 197 -14.63 12.29 3.60
N ASP A 198 -15.83 12.72 3.98
CA ASP A 198 -16.60 12.14 5.07
C ASP A 198 -18.02 11.73 4.67
N GLY A 199 -18.44 11.99 3.42
CA GLY A 199 -19.78 11.70 2.94
C GLY A 199 -20.85 12.59 3.57
N SER A 200 -20.48 13.73 4.16
CA SER A 200 -21.42 14.71 4.70
C SER A 200 -22.16 15.44 3.57
N GLU A 201 -23.41 15.82 3.83
CA GLU A 201 -24.22 16.58 2.87
C GLU A 201 -23.75 18.03 2.83
N GLN A 202 -23.55 18.54 1.61
CA GLN A 202 -23.20 19.92 1.33
C GLN A 202 -24.26 20.52 0.42
N THR A 203 -24.90 21.57 0.90
CA THR A 203 -25.92 22.31 0.15
C THR A 203 -25.28 23.49 -0.54
N THR A 204 -25.59 23.66 -1.82
CA THR A 204 -25.23 24.84 -2.61
C THR A 204 -26.48 25.47 -3.20
N ILE A 205 -26.40 26.78 -3.42
CA ILE A 205 -27.51 27.58 -3.93
C ILE A 205 -27.09 28.17 -5.27
N GLN A 206 -27.99 28.07 -6.26
CA GLN A 206 -27.88 28.75 -7.54
C GLN A 206 -29.00 29.78 -7.65
N ASP A 207 -28.62 31.06 -7.70
CA ASP A 207 -29.54 32.17 -7.92
C ASP A 207 -29.63 32.53 -9.42
N ILE A 208 -30.85 32.73 -9.89
CA ILE A 208 -31.16 33.16 -11.26
C ILE A 208 -31.99 34.44 -11.14
N TYR A 209 -31.47 35.54 -11.68
CA TYR A 209 -32.15 36.83 -11.64
C TYR A 209 -32.80 37.14 -12.98
N ILE A 210 -34.03 37.66 -12.94
CA ILE A 210 -34.73 38.20 -14.11
C ILE A 210 -35.22 39.60 -13.79
N GLU A 211 -34.95 40.52 -14.71
CA GLU A 211 -35.54 41.85 -14.71
C GLU A 211 -36.97 41.82 -15.26
N LEU A 212 -37.93 42.32 -14.52
CA LEU A 212 -39.34 42.34 -14.92
C LEU A 212 -39.66 43.60 -15.72
N GLU A 213 -40.23 43.42 -16.90
CA GLU A 213 -40.79 44.50 -17.71
C GLU A 213 -42.23 44.18 -18.11
N LEU A 214 -43.06 45.22 -18.31
CA LEU A 214 -44.47 45.03 -18.64
C LEU A 214 -44.70 44.50 -20.07
N GLN A 215 -43.77 44.76 -20.99
CA GLN A 215 -43.92 44.47 -22.42
C GLN A 215 -43.34 43.10 -22.82
N SER A 216 -42.46 42.54 -21.99
CA SER A 216 -41.81 41.27 -22.21
C SER A 216 -42.29 40.22 -21.21
N CYS A 217 -42.23 38.95 -21.60
CA CYS A 217 -42.44 37.81 -20.71
C CYS A 217 -41.23 36.89 -20.84
N TYR A 218 -40.60 36.55 -19.72
CA TYR A 218 -39.43 35.68 -19.68
C TYR A 218 -39.86 34.23 -19.52
N SER A 219 -39.37 33.34 -20.38
CA SER A 219 -39.54 31.90 -20.27
C SER A 219 -38.22 31.27 -19.87
N ILE A 220 -38.17 30.64 -18.70
CA ILE A 220 -37.01 29.89 -18.22
C ILE A 220 -37.35 28.41 -18.25
N ASN A 221 -36.53 27.63 -18.95
CA ASN A 221 -36.53 26.18 -18.84
C ASN A 221 -35.44 25.75 -17.86
N THR A 222 -35.84 25.22 -16.72
CA THR A 222 -34.99 24.72 -15.64
C THR A 222 -35.07 23.21 -15.61
N PHE A 223 -33.98 22.55 -16.00
CA PHE A 223 -33.85 21.11 -15.96
C PHE A 223 -33.04 20.69 -14.74
N LEU A 224 -33.70 20.08 -13.75
CA LEU A 224 -33.05 19.60 -12.54
C LEU A 224 -32.21 18.36 -12.84
N GLU A 225 -30.95 18.38 -12.41
CA GLU A 225 -30.02 17.28 -12.54
C GLU A 225 -29.95 16.53 -11.21
N THR A 226 -30.05 15.19 -11.26
CA THR A 226 -29.92 14.36 -10.07
C THR A 226 -28.64 13.57 -10.06
N ASN A 227 -28.19 13.26 -8.86
CA ASN A 227 -27.07 12.38 -8.61
C ASN A 227 -27.48 11.30 -7.60
N PHE A 228 -27.27 10.05 -8.01
CA PHE A 228 -27.38 8.89 -7.15
C PHE A 228 -26.00 8.60 -6.57
N PHE A 229 -25.90 8.78 -5.27
CA PHE A 229 -24.69 8.54 -4.51
C PHE A 229 -24.70 7.15 -3.90
N GLU A 230 -23.64 6.40 -4.16
CA GLU A 230 -23.36 5.13 -3.51
C GLU A 230 -22.10 5.28 -2.63
N LEU A 231 -22.30 5.27 -1.32
CA LEU A 231 -21.22 5.38 -0.32
C LEU A 231 -20.84 3.98 0.15
N GLN A 232 -19.61 3.57 -0.14
CA GLN A 232 -19.02 2.30 0.31
C GLN A 232 -18.04 2.59 1.45
N ASP A 233 -18.56 2.77 2.66
CA ASP A 233 -17.83 3.20 3.87
C ASP A 233 -17.57 2.07 4.88
N TYR A 234 -17.32 0.86 4.40
CA TYR A 234 -17.05 -0.32 5.24
C TYR A 234 -15.57 -0.74 5.20
N LEU A 235 -15.04 -1.26 6.31
CA LEU A 235 -13.63 -1.69 6.41
C LEU A 235 -13.33 -2.99 5.66
N LEU A 236 -14.28 -3.94 5.66
CA LEU A 236 -14.10 -5.31 5.15
C LEU A 236 -15.29 -5.75 4.31
N PHE A 237 -16.47 -5.85 4.94
CA PHE A 237 -17.71 -6.22 4.29
C PHE A 237 -18.82 -5.32 4.83
N GLY A 238 -19.69 -4.84 3.96
CA GLY A 238 -20.81 -3.99 4.33
C GLY A 238 -21.75 -3.77 3.16
N THR A 239 -22.87 -3.13 3.44
CA THR A 239 -23.82 -2.68 2.44
C THR A 239 -23.57 -1.23 2.13
N SER A 240 -23.52 -0.87 0.85
CA SER A 240 -23.41 0.53 0.43
C SER A 240 -24.63 1.34 0.92
N LYS A 241 -24.39 2.55 1.41
CA LYS A 241 -25.47 3.51 1.66
C LYS A 241 -25.80 4.21 0.34
N GLN A 242 -27.08 4.23 -0.01
CA GLN A 242 -27.57 4.82 -1.25
C GLN A 242 -28.40 6.04 -0.92
N LYS A 243 -28.11 7.16 -1.59
CA LYS A 243 -28.79 8.44 -1.42
C LYS A 243 -28.97 9.07 -2.79
N GLU A 244 -30.08 9.77 -2.99
CA GLU A 244 -30.38 10.42 -4.25
C GLU A 244 -30.80 11.87 -4.00
N TYR A 245 -30.08 12.79 -4.64
CA TYR A 245 -30.24 14.23 -4.45
C TYR A 245 -30.38 14.96 -5.79
N ILE A 246 -31.02 16.14 -5.74
CA ILE A 246 -30.90 17.14 -6.81
C ILE A 246 -29.51 17.77 -6.66
N SER A 247 -28.62 17.54 -7.63
CA SER A 247 -27.22 17.99 -7.58
C SER A 247 -26.98 19.30 -8.33
N GLY A 248 -27.97 19.81 -9.05
CA GLY A 248 -27.88 21.08 -9.76
C GLY A 248 -29.05 21.31 -10.71
N ALA A 249 -28.98 22.42 -11.45
CA ALA A 249 -29.95 22.73 -12.47
C ALA A 249 -29.30 23.33 -13.73
N LYS A 250 -29.79 22.88 -14.89
CA LYS A 250 -29.46 23.46 -16.18
C LYS A 250 -30.55 24.42 -16.60
N VAL A 251 -30.20 25.69 -16.72
CA VAL A 251 -31.12 26.78 -16.99
C VAL A 251 -30.96 27.25 -18.44
N GLN A 252 -32.08 27.43 -19.13
CA GLN A 252 -32.14 28.03 -20.46
C GLN A 252 -33.18 29.15 -20.45
N THR A 253 -32.78 30.35 -20.84
CA THR A 253 -33.65 31.53 -20.81
C THR A 253 -34.06 31.93 -22.21
N GLN A 254 -35.29 32.39 -22.35
CA GLN A 254 -35.86 32.94 -23.59
C GLN A 254 -36.75 34.13 -23.23
N SER A 255 -36.83 35.13 -24.10
CA SER A 255 -37.73 36.28 -23.96
C SER A 255 -38.81 36.22 -25.03
N LEU A 256 -40.07 36.37 -24.62
CA LEU A 256 -41.25 36.44 -25.48
C LEU A 256 -41.93 37.80 -25.31
N SER A 257 -42.81 38.17 -26.24
CA SER A 257 -43.70 39.31 -26.02
C SER A 257 -44.80 38.95 -25.00
N ALA A 258 -45.24 39.93 -24.21
CA ALA A 258 -46.31 39.73 -23.22
C ALA A 258 -47.60 39.18 -23.86
N GLU A 259 -47.96 39.63 -25.07
CA GLU A 259 -49.12 39.13 -25.82
C GLU A 259 -49.01 37.64 -26.16
N ARG A 260 -47.81 37.20 -26.60
CA ARG A 260 -47.59 35.79 -26.95
C ARG A 260 -47.66 34.91 -25.71
N CYS A 261 -47.10 35.37 -24.60
CA CYS A 261 -47.15 34.69 -23.31
C CYS A 261 -48.59 34.55 -22.79
N LYS A 262 -49.40 35.62 -22.91
CA LYS A 262 -50.83 35.58 -22.58
C LYS A 262 -51.61 34.56 -23.42
N LEU A 263 -51.32 34.46 -24.72
CA LEU A 263 -51.94 33.46 -25.60
C LEU A 263 -51.49 32.02 -25.25
N SER A 264 -50.22 31.83 -24.93
CA SER A 264 -49.65 30.50 -24.64
C SER A 264 -50.08 29.93 -23.29
N TYR A 265 -50.20 30.77 -22.26
CA TYR A 265 -50.45 30.31 -20.88
C TYR A 265 -51.80 30.77 -20.32
N GLN A 266 -52.60 31.50 -21.08
CA GLN A 266 -53.91 32.05 -20.67
C GLN A 266 -53.85 32.89 -19.38
N ASN A 267 -52.69 33.48 -19.09
CA ASN A 267 -52.40 34.23 -17.88
C ASN A 267 -51.54 35.45 -18.23
N GLN A 268 -51.66 36.54 -17.45
CA GLN A 268 -50.85 37.75 -17.63
C GLN A 268 -49.46 37.61 -16.96
N ALA A 269 -48.77 36.52 -17.30
CA ALA A 269 -47.46 36.20 -16.76
C ALA A 269 -46.38 37.11 -17.34
N LEU A 270 -45.54 37.66 -16.46
CA LEU A 270 -44.31 38.40 -16.81
C LEU A 270 -43.09 37.47 -16.80
N ALA A 271 -43.17 36.37 -16.05
CA ALA A 271 -42.21 35.29 -16.17
C ALA A 271 -42.85 33.92 -15.94
N VAL A 272 -42.31 32.93 -16.65
CA VAL A 272 -42.73 31.53 -16.61
C VAL A 272 -41.48 30.67 -16.44
N VAL A 273 -41.38 29.97 -15.32
CA VAL A 273 -40.32 29.02 -15.04
C VAL A 273 -40.87 27.62 -15.24
N TYR A 274 -40.53 27.01 -16.36
CA TYR A 274 -40.72 25.59 -16.59
C TYR A 274 -39.68 24.82 -15.78
N VAL A 275 -40.13 23.92 -14.92
CA VAL A 275 -39.29 23.03 -14.12
C VAL A 275 -39.59 21.60 -14.49
N ALA A 276 -38.56 20.89 -14.93
CA ALA A 276 -38.61 19.46 -15.18
C ALA A 276 -37.33 18.79 -14.72
N MET A 277 -37.41 17.50 -14.45
CA MET A 277 -36.25 16.68 -14.17
C MET A 277 -35.56 16.30 -15.51
N ASN A 278 -34.24 16.18 -15.52
CA ASN A 278 -33.50 15.64 -16.67
C ASN A 278 -33.59 14.11 -16.69
N GLY A 279 -33.99 13.49 -17.80
CA GLY A 279 -34.24 12.03 -17.88
C GLY A 279 -33.02 11.12 -17.66
N THR A 280 -31.81 11.68 -17.62
CA THR A 280 -30.57 10.96 -17.29
C THR A 280 -30.07 11.33 -15.91
N GLN A 281 -29.72 10.33 -15.11
CA GLN A 281 -29.11 10.50 -13.80
C GLN A 281 -27.61 10.19 -13.83
N THR A 282 -26.83 10.92 -13.04
CA THR A 282 -25.44 10.55 -12.76
C THR A 282 -25.39 9.63 -11.54
N LYS A 283 -24.68 8.51 -11.62
CA LYS A 283 -24.30 7.66 -10.49
C LYS A 283 -22.89 8.01 -10.06
N THR A 284 -22.73 8.45 -8.82
CA THR A 284 -21.43 8.71 -8.21
C THR A 284 -21.18 7.66 -7.12
N ILE A 285 -20.13 6.86 -7.28
CA ILE A 285 -19.72 5.87 -6.28
C ILE A 285 -18.49 6.40 -5.55
N PHE A 286 -18.61 6.53 -4.22
CA PHE A 286 -17.51 6.82 -3.32
C PHE A 286 -17.02 5.53 -2.68
N GLU A 287 -15.87 5.05 -3.13
CA GLU A 287 -15.23 3.84 -2.62
C GLU A 287 -14.08 4.21 -1.68
N TYR A 288 -14.32 4.08 -0.37
CA TYR A 288 -13.30 4.31 0.65
C TYR A 288 -12.33 3.13 0.71
N PRO A 289 -11.05 3.37 1.03
CA PRO A 289 -10.04 2.30 1.04
C PRO A 289 -10.37 1.23 2.09
N TYR A 290 -10.51 -0.01 1.61
CA TYR A 290 -10.73 -1.17 2.45
C TYR A 290 -9.46 -1.62 3.18
N LEU A 291 -9.61 -2.51 4.16
CA LEU A 291 -8.48 -3.12 4.86
C LEU A 291 -7.47 -3.76 3.90
N GLY A 292 -7.93 -4.37 2.80
CA GLY A 292 -7.06 -4.94 1.77
C GLY A 292 -6.16 -3.88 1.12
N ASP A 293 -6.71 -2.73 0.78
CA ASP A 293 -5.98 -1.61 0.18
C ASP A 293 -4.98 -1.01 1.19
N LEU A 294 -5.38 -0.87 2.46
CA LEU A 294 -4.50 -0.41 3.54
C LEU A 294 -3.32 -1.36 3.75
N LEU A 295 -3.59 -2.67 3.82
CA LEU A 295 -2.56 -3.70 3.99
C LEU A 295 -1.64 -3.79 2.79
N ALA A 296 -2.15 -3.61 1.57
CA ALA A 296 -1.34 -3.55 0.37
C ALA A 296 -0.39 -2.34 0.39
N ASN A 297 -0.87 -1.16 0.80
CA ASN A 297 -0.05 0.04 0.96
C ASN A 297 1.05 -0.14 2.02
N ILE A 298 0.72 -0.73 3.17
CA ILE A 298 1.69 -1.06 4.23
C ILE A 298 2.70 -2.10 3.70
N GLY A 299 2.21 -3.16 3.08
CA GLY A 299 3.00 -4.26 2.55
C GLY A 299 3.99 -3.83 1.47
N SER A 300 3.59 -2.90 0.60
CA SER A 300 4.44 -2.35 -0.45
C SER A 300 5.70 -1.67 0.13
N ILE A 301 5.53 -0.80 1.12
CA ILE A 301 6.67 -0.09 1.74
C ILE A 301 7.50 -1.01 2.62
N VAL A 302 6.86 -1.94 3.35
CA VAL A 302 7.57 -2.99 4.09
C VAL A 302 8.44 -3.80 3.13
N SER A 303 7.95 -4.13 1.94
CA SER A 303 8.72 -4.86 0.90
C SER A 303 9.93 -4.06 0.41
N ILE A 304 9.78 -2.75 0.20
CA ILE A 304 10.90 -1.85 -0.16
C ILE A 304 11.94 -1.80 0.96
N LEU A 305 11.50 -1.69 2.22
CA LEU A 305 12.40 -1.71 3.38
C LEU A 305 13.12 -3.06 3.51
N PHE A 306 12.45 -4.17 3.19
CA PHE A 306 13.10 -5.47 3.11
C PHE A 306 14.07 -5.60 1.93
N MET A 307 14.04 -4.74 0.91
CA MET A 307 15.08 -4.71 -0.11
C MET A 307 16.44 -4.28 0.48
N ILE A 308 16.44 -3.44 1.51
CA ILE A 308 17.66 -3.04 2.26
C ILE A 308 18.35 -4.25 2.89
N LYS A 309 17.60 -5.32 3.20
CA LYS A 309 18.14 -6.61 3.66
C LYS A 309 19.27 -7.11 2.76
N TYR A 310 19.14 -6.95 1.44
CA TYR A 310 20.15 -7.45 0.50
C TYR A 310 21.50 -6.78 0.72
N PHE A 311 21.50 -5.46 0.93
CA PHE A 311 22.71 -4.70 1.24
C PHE A 311 23.30 -5.10 2.61
N ILE A 312 22.46 -5.38 3.60
CA ILE A 312 22.90 -5.85 4.93
C ILE A 312 23.56 -7.23 4.83
N ILE A 313 22.94 -8.16 4.10
CA ILE A 313 23.48 -9.50 3.85
C ILE A 313 24.84 -9.39 3.14
N TYR A 314 24.91 -8.60 2.08
CA TYR A 314 26.16 -8.38 1.34
C TYR A 314 27.26 -7.78 2.24
N GLY A 315 26.92 -6.78 3.04
CA GLY A 315 27.84 -6.18 4.02
C GLY A 315 28.29 -7.19 5.07
N ASN A 316 27.37 -7.97 5.65
CA ASN A 316 27.67 -9.01 6.63
C ASN A 316 28.60 -10.07 6.05
N GLN A 317 28.38 -10.50 4.80
CA GLN A 317 29.25 -11.44 4.09
C GLN A 317 30.65 -10.87 3.88
N TYR A 318 30.75 -9.59 3.46
CA TYR A 318 32.03 -8.90 3.33
C TYR A 318 32.80 -8.86 4.66
N PHE A 319 32.15 -8.45 5.76
CA PHE A 319 32.77 -8.38 7.07
C PHE A 319 33.21 -9.76 7.60
N LEU A 320 32.39 -10.78 7.37
CA LEU A 320 32.73 -12.16 7.73
C LEU A 320 33.99 -12.62 6.99
N ASN A 321 34.05 -12.42 5.67
CA ASN A 321 35.22 -12.76 4.86
C ASN A 321 36.48 -12.00 5.33
N GLN A 322 36.37 -10.71 5.62
CA GLN A 322 37.49 -9.94 6.17
C GLN A 322 37.95 -10.47 7.53
N LYS A 323 37.01 -10.86 8.41
CA LYS A 323 37.33 -11.41 9.72
C LYS A 323 38.09 -12.74 9.59
N ILE A 324 37.60 -13.64 8.76
CA ILE A 324 38.23 -14.95 8.55
C ILE A 324 39.62 -14.79 7.95
N LEU A 325 39.77 -13.94 6.92
CA LEU A 325 41.08 -13.64 6.35
C LEU A 325 42.03 -13.06 7.39
N SER A 326 41.54 -12.15 8.25
CA SER A 326 42.33 -11.60 9.34
C SER A 326 42.77 -12.66 10.35
N ASP A 327 41.88 -13.56 10.73
CA ASP A 327 42.18 -14.62 11.68
C ASP A 327 43.15 -15.64 11.06
N LEU A 328 43.01 -15.97 9.79
CA LEU A 328 43.93 -16.84 9.06
C LEU A 328 45.33 -16.19 8.90
N MET A 329 45.40 -14.89 8.56
CA MET A 329 46.66 -14.14 8.53
C MET A 329 47.40 -14.20 9.88
N LYS A 330 46.70 -14.09 11.01
CA LYS A 330 47.31 -14.16 12.35
C LYS A 330 47.86 -15.54 12.71
N ILE A 331 47.39 -16.60 12.05
CA ILE A 331 47.90 -17.97 12.23
C ILE A 331 49.26 -18.09 11.53
N TYR A 332 49.37 -17.65 10.28
CA TYR A 332 50.61 -17.75 9.49
C TYR A 332 51.64 -16.66 9.82
N TYR A 333 51.18 -15.49 10.27
CA TYR A 333 52.02 -14.35 10.61
C TYR A 333 51.65 -13.84 12.02
N PRO A 334 52.26 -14.38 13.08
CA PRO A 334 51.93 -14.02 14.46
C PRO A 334 52.13 -12.52 14.76
N GLU A 335 53.10 -11.89 14.10
CA GLU A 335 53.39 -10.45 14.21
C GLU A 335 52.23 -9.57 13.76
N PHE A 336 51.35 -10.10 12.90
CA PHE A 336 50.15 -9.42 12.42
C PHE A 336 49.16 -9.09 13.55
N LYS A 337 49.26 -9.77 14.70
CA LYS A 337 48.48 -9.44 15.91
C LYS A 337 48.82 -8.05 16.48
N TYR A 338 50.03 -7.55 16.23
CA TYR A 338 50.52 -6.28 16.78
C TYR A 338 50.41 -5.11 15.79
N ILE A 339 49.91 -5.36 14.57
CA ILE A 339 49.71 -4.34 13.55
C ILE A 339 48.38 -3.63 13.78
N LYS A 340 48.42 -2.31 13.98
CA LYS A 340 47.22 -1.46 14.02
C LYS A 340 47.07 -0.74 12.68
N ILE A 341 45.99 -1.07 11.97
CA ILE A 341 45.63 -0.47 10.68
C ILE A 341 44.52 0.56 10.92
N ILE A 342 44.82 1.84 10.69
CA ILE A 342 43.83 2.91 10.72
C ILE A 342 43.34 3.15 9.30
N LYS A 343 42.02 3.14 9.12
CA LYS A 343 41.35 3.34 7.82
C LYS A 343 40.45 4.57 7.88
N ASN A 344 40.25 5.23 6.76
CA ASN A 344 39.25 6.30 6.62
C ASN A 344 37.84 5.74 6.38
N TRP A 345 36.84 6.64 6.28
CA TRP A 345 35.45 6.30 5.99
C TRP A 345 35.24 5.64 4.61
N ARG A 346 36.20 5.80 3.67
CA ARG A 346 36.24 5.10 2.37
C ARG A 346 37.03 3.80 2.41
N PHE A 347 37.33 3.28 3.60
CA PHE A 347 38.11 2.05 3.82
C PHE A 347 39.56 2.06 3.30
N LYS A 348 40.11 3.21 2.92
CA LYS A 348 41.54 3.34 2.57
C LYS A 348 42.38 3.37 3.84
N VAL A 349 43.46 2.59 3.86
CA VAL A 349 44.46 2.61 4.94
C VAL A 349 45.12 3.97 4.94
N THR A 350 45.10 4.69 6.06
CA THR A 350 45.71 6.03 6.22
C THR A 350 46.96 5.98 7.08
N LYS A 351 47.04 5.06 8.04
CA LYS A 351 48.20 4.90 8.92
C LYS A 351 48.34 3.47 9.39
N VAL A 352 49.57 2.97 9.42
CA VAL A 352 49.91 1.62 9.87
C VAL A 352 50.98 1.73 10.93
N THR A 353 50.75 1.11 12.08
CA THR A 353 51.75 1.05 13.15
C THR A 353 52.00 -0.39 13.57
N LEU A 354 53.27 -0.76 13.66
CA LEU A 354 53.76 -2.03 14.19
C LEU A 354 54.50 -1.71 15.48
N ASN A 355 54.03 -2.20 16.62
CA ASN A 355 54.63 -1.90 17.93
C ASN A 355 54.88 -0.39 18.16
N ASN A 356 53.91 0.45 17.78
CA ASN A 356 53.95 1.92 17.82
C ASN A 356 55.01 2.60 16.91
N LYS A 357 55.69 1.86 16.05
CA LYS A 357 56.52 2.44 14.97
C LYS A 357 55.70 2.55 13.69
N GLU A 358 55.83 3.68 13.00
CA GLU A 358 55.21 3.86 11.70
C GLU A 358 55.89 2.98 10.65
N VAL A 359 55.08 2.32 9.84
CA VAL A 359 55.53 1.47 8.73
C VAL A 359 55.21 2.19 7.43
N ASP A 360 56.06 2.06 6.41
CA ASP A 360 55.78 2.63 5.09
C ASP A 360 54.45 2.07 4.56
N GLN A 361 53.54 2.97 4.24
CA GLN A 361 52.18 2.69 3.82
C GLN A 361 52.15 2.02 2.44
N ILE A 362 53.06 2.39 1.53
CA ILE A 362 53.09 1.88 0.17
C ILE A 362 53.55 0.42 0.18
N GLU A 363 54.65 0.14 0.87
CA GLU A 363 55.18 -1.20 1.03
C GLU A 363 54.20 -2.10 1.78
N PHE A 364 53.59 -1.60 2.86
CA PHE A 364 52.60 -2.35 3.63
C PHE A 364 51.36 -2.70 2.80
N ASN A 365 50.84 -1.79 1.97
CA ASN A 365 49.67 -2.09 1.14
C ASN A 365 49.99 -3.19 0.10
N LYS A 366 51.16 -3.14 -0.54
CA LYS A 366 51.61 -4.19 -1.48
C LYS A 366 51.73 -5.55 -0.77
N PHE A 367 52.29 -5.55 0.43
CA PHE A 367 52.40 -6.74 1.27
C PHE A 367 51.01 -7.29 1.67
N LEU A 368 50.12 -6.40 2.13
CA LEU A 368 48.76 -6.75 2.54
C LEU A 368 47.96 -7.37 1.40
N ASP A 369 48.01 -6.79 0.20
CA ASP A 369 47.31 -7.32 -0.97
C ASP A 369 47.85 -8.69 -1.39
N LYS A 370 49.18 -8.85 -1.37
CA LYS A 370 49.83 -10.14 -1.66
C LYS A 370 49.39 -11.22 -0.66
N ILE A 371 49.47 -10.95 0.63
CA ILE A 371 49.06 -11.91 1.67
C ILE A 371 47.58 -12.20 1.56
N LYS A 372 46.73 -11.18 1.39
CA LYS A 372 45.28 -11.37 1.27
C LYS A 372 44.94 -12.32 0.13
N ASN A 373 45.57 -12.16 -1.03
CA ASN A 373 45.38 -13.06 -2.18
C ASN A 373 45.85 -14.49 -1.86
N GLN A 374 47.00 -14.65 -1.21
CA GLN A 374 47.51 -15.96 -0.79
C GLN A 374 46.56 -16.64 0.21
N MET A 375 46.08 -15.89 1.22
CA MET A 375 45.16 -16.41 2.23
C MET A 375 43.78 -16.74 1.64
N GLN A 376 43.31 -15.98 0.65
CA GLN A 376 42.09 -16.31 -0.09
C GLN A 376 42.22 -17.62 -0.88
N GLN A 377 43.35 -17.82 -1.55
CA GLN A 377 43.65 -19.09 -2.23
C GLN A 377 43.73 -20.24 -1.22
N LYS A 378 44.35 -20.01 -0.06
CA LYS A 378 44.42 -20.99 1.03
C LYS A 378 43.05 -21.40 1.55
N LEU A 379 42.11 -20.45 1.66
CA LEU A 379 40.76 -20.69 2.15
C LEU A 379 39.83 -21.35 1.12
N CYS A 380 40.25 -21.43 -0.14
CA CYS A 380 39.48 -22.09 -1.18
C CYS A 380 39.29 -23.57 -0.82
N TYR A 381 38.05 -24.05 -0.89
CA TYR A 381 37.71 -25.43 -0.57
C TYR A 381 38.58 -26.45 -1.32
N MET A 382 38.81 -26.21 -2.62
CA MET A 382 39.68 -27.05 -3.43
C MET A 382 41.13 -27.08 -2.94
N ASN A 383 41.64 -25.95 -2.46
CA ASN A 383 43.00 -25.88 -1.94
C ASN A 383 43.10 -26.54 -0.56
N LEU A 384 42.07 -26.42 0.29
CA LEU A 384 41.99 -27.16 1.56
C LEU A 384 41.98 -28.68 1.32
N LEU A 385 41.16 -29.16 0.37
CA LEU A 385 41.16 -30.57 -0.02
C LEU A 385 42.52 -31.01 -0.56
N TYR A 386 43.14 -30.19 -1.41
CA TYR A 386 44.48 -30.46 -1.91
C TYR A 386 45.52 -30.55 -0.78
N GLU A 387 45.51 -29.62 0.17
CA GLU A 387 46.44 -29.65 1.31
C GLU A 387 46.20 -30.84 2.23
N ILE A 388 44.93 -31.19 2.51
CA ILE A 388 44.59 -32.40 3.28
C ILE A 388 45.07 -33.65 2.55
N SER A 389 44.88 -33.75 1.23
CA SER A 389 45.36 -34.89 0.44
C SER A 389 46.90 -34.97 0.42
N ARG A 390 47.62 -33.84 0.40
CA ARG A 390 49.08 -33.83 0.49
C ARG A 390 49.57 -34.22 1.89
N LEU A 391 48.91 -33.75 2.94
CA LEU A 391 49.18 -34.19 4.31
C LEU A 391 48.93 -35.69 4.45
N TYR A 392 47.85 -36.20 3.86
CA TYR A 392 47.57 -37.63 3.82
C TYR A 392 48.73 -38.41 3.17
N LEU A 393 49.18 -37.99 1.98
CA LEU A 393 50.30 -38.62 1.29
C LEU A 393 51.60 -38.56 2.09
N ILE A 394 51.89 -37.43 2.75
CA ILE A 394 53.08 -37.29 3.63
C ILE A 394 53.00 -38.25 4.82
N ILE A 395 51.85 -38.30 5.48
CA ILE A 395 51.61 -39.22 6.59
C ILE A 395 51.74 -40.68 6.09
N ARG A 396 51.14 -41.01 4.94
CA ARG A 396 51.22 -42.34 4.34
C ARG A 396 52.64 -42.74 3.91
N SER A 397 53.46 -41.78 3.49
CA SER A 397 54.88 -42.02 3.18
C SER A 397 55.75 -42.26 4.42
N SER A 398 55.31 -41.81 5.60
CA SER A 398 56.07 -41.93 6.86
C SER A 398 55.52 -42.99 7.80
N LYS A 399 54.35 -43.56 7.48
CA LYS A 399 53.62 -44.51 8.32
C LYS A 399 53.18 -45.72 7.52
N SER A 400 53.35 -46.91 8.11
CA SER A 400 52.86 -48.13 7.49
C SER A 400 51.32 -48.14 7.42
N LYS A 401 50.77 -48.87 6.45
CA LYS A 401 49.33 -49.03 6.26
C LYS A 401 48.63 -49.48 7.56
N GLU A 402 49.23 -50.38 8.32
CA GLU A 402 48.73 -50.88 9.60
C GLU A 402 48.66 -49.80 10.70
N GLU A 403 49.66 -48.90 10.78
CA GLU A 403 49.66 -47.80 11.74
C GLU A 403 48.53 -46.80 11.46
N LEU A 404 48.24 -46.55 10.18
CA LEU A 404 47.14 -45.68 9.77
C LEU A 404 45.78 -46.33 10.00
N LEU A 405 45.64 -47.64 9.78
CA LEU A 405 44.41 -48.36 10.10
C LEU A 405 44.13 -48.33 11.62
N LYS A 406 45.17 -48.45 12.45
CA LYS A 406 45.05 -48.29 13.91
C LYS A 406 44.58 -46.89 14.32
N SER A 407 44.79 -45.86 13.50
CA SER A 407 44.32 -44.50 13.80
C SER A 407 42.79 -44.40 13.91
N HIS A 408 42.04 -45.23 13.18
CA HIS A 408 40.57 -45.32 13.31
C HIS A 408 40.13 -45.84 14.69
N GLN A 409 41.02 -46.55 15.39
CA GLN A 409 40.80 -47.12 16.72
C GLN A 409 41.30 -46.19 17.84
N ILE A 410 42.11 -45.16 17.51
CA ILE A 410 42.60 -44.17 18.45
C ILE A 410 41.53 -43.09 18.64
N GLY A 411 40.82 -43.15 19.76
CA GLY A 411 39.88 -42.12 20.21
C GLY A 411 40.34 -41.45 21.51
N ILE A 412 39.83 -40.25 21.77
CA ILE A 412 39.95 -39.66 23.12
C ILE A 412 39.14 -40.55 24.06
N LYS A 413 39.81 -41.25 24.99
CA LYS A 413 39.13 -42.05 26.00
C LYS A 413 38.25 -41.14 26.83
N LEU A 414 36.95 -41.43 26.86
CA LEU A 414 36.02 -40.83 27.81
C LEU A 414 36.52 -41.16 29.21
N ASN A 415 37.16 -40.20 29.88
CA ASN A 415 37.56 -40.33 31.28
C ASN A 415 36.33 -40.13 32.15
N LEU A 416 35.39 -41.06 32.04
CA LEU A 416 34.29 -41.21 32.95
C LEU A 416 34.84 -41.96 34.16
N SER A 417 34.51 -41.51 35.36
CA SER A 417 34.84 -42.12 36.65
C SER A 417 34.25 -43.54 36.84
N ILE A 418 33.88 -44.21 35.76
CA ILE A 418 33.20 -45.50 35.66
C ILE A 418 34.17 -46.58 35.12
N GLN A 419 35.45 -46.27 34.93
CA GLN A 419 36.46 -47.23 34.45
C GLN A 419 36.96 -48.23 35.52
N LYS A 420 36.14 -48.59 36.52
CA LYS A 420 36.45 -49.71 37.42
C LYS A 420 35.75 -51.03 37.07
N GLU A 421 34.82 -51.07 36.12
CA GLU A 421 34.05 -52.31 35.87
C GLU A 421 33.99 -52.81 34.43
N VAL A 422 34.68 -52.17 33.47
CA VAL A 422 34.73 -52.68 32.08
C VAL A 422 36.15 -53.13 31.74
N ASN A 423 36.61 -54.19 32.41
CA ASN A 423 37.83 -54.93 32.05
C ASN A 423 37.54 -56.37 31.58
N CYS A 424 36.28 -56.69 31.29
CA CYS A 424 35.87 -57.98 30.73
C CYS A 424 35.24 -57.78 29.36
N LEU A 425 36.05 -57.49 28.33
CA LEU A 425 35.79 -57.77 26.89
C LEU A 425 36.83 -57.10 25.97
N SER A 426 38.12 -57.18 26.31
CA SER A 426 39.19 -56.80 25.38
C SER A 426 40.24 -57.90 25.33
N ASN A 427 39.84 -59.04 24.78
CA ASN A 427 40.75 -60.08 24.35
C ASN A 427 40.18 -60.75 23.11
N VAL A 428 39.99 -59.99 22.04
CA VAL A 428 39.78 -60.57 20.70
C VAL A 428 40.33 -59.62 19.65
N MET A 429 41.05 -60.21 18.69
CA MET A 429 41.42 -59.72 17.35
C MET A 429 42.82 -59.11 17.21
N SER A 430 43.77 -60.02 16.99
CA SER A 430 44.94 -59.84 16.13
C SER A 430 44.52 -59.54 14.69
N VAL A 431 45.13 -58.51 14.12
CA VAL A 431 44.95 -58.02 12.75
C VAL A 431 45.55 -59.00 11.73
N GLN A 432 44.77 -59.40 10.71
CA GLN A 432 45.28 -59.98 9.47
C GLN A 432 46.14 -58.96 8.72
N ARG A 433 47.39 -59.33 8.41
CA ARG A 433 48.16 -58.74 7.31
C ARG A 433 47.45 -59.08 6.00
N ILE A 434 47.04 -58.07 5.25
CA ILE A 434 46.62 -58.24 3.86
C ILE A 434 47.88 -58.66 3.08
N ASN A 435 47.90 -59.93 2.63
CA ASN A 435 48.82 -60.39 1.59
C ASN A 435 48.45 -59.71 0.27
N GLN A 436 48.87 -58.46 0.12
CA GLN A 436 49.34 -57.95 -1.17
C GLN A 436 50.86 -57.93 -1.00
N GLU A 437 51.61 -58.60 -1.89
CA GLU A 437 53.07 -58.44 -2.05
C GLU A 437 53.39 -57.03 -2.57
N THR A 438 52.94 -56.02 -1.82
CA THR A 438 53.26 -54.63 -2.06
C THR A 438 53.88 -54.14 -0.78
N ASP A 439 55.12 -53.69 -0.89
CA ASP A 439 55.86 -53.01 0.15
C ASP A 439 54.91 -52.14 1.00
N PRO A 440 54.90 -52.28 2.34
CA PRO A 440 53.97 -51.57 3.23
C PRO A 440 54.09 -50.04 3.13
N PHE A 441 55.12 -49.53 2.46
CA PHE A 441 55.33 -48.11 2.16
C PHE A 441 55.01 -47.73 0.70
N LEU A 442 54.75 -48.69 -0.19
CA LEU A 442 54.30 -48.45 -1.56
C LEU A 442 52.84 -47.95 -1.55
N LEU A 443 52.59 -46.88 -2.30
CA LEU A 443 51.26 -46.31 -2.47
C LEU A 443 50.50 -47.12 -3.53
N ASN A 444 49.34 -47.69 -3.16
CA ASN A 444 48.45 -48.40 -4.07
C ASN A 444 47.10 -47.67 -4.23
N GLU A 445 46.28 -48.07 -5.21
CA GLU A 445 44.95 -47.49 -5.44
C GLU A 445 44.04 -47.61 -4.19
N ASP A 446 44.14 -48.72 -3.47
CA ASP A 446 43.41 -49.00 -2.22
C ASP A 446 43.74 -48.02 -1.08
N ASP A 447 44.87 -47.31 -1.17
CA ASP A 447 45.28 -46.35 -0.14
C ASP A 447 44.48 -45.04 -0.24
N ALA A 448 43.79 -44.75 -1.35
CA ALA A 448 42.94 -43.55 -1.45
C ALA A 448 41.79 -43.57 -0.43
N GLU A 449 41.33 -44.76 -0.04
CA GLU A 449 40.20 -44.95 0.88
C GLU A 449 40.61 -45.21 2.33
N LEU A 450 41.91 -45.33 2.62
CA LEU A 450 42.42 -45.85 3.90
C LEU A 450 41.91 -45.09 5.12
N LEU A 451 41.82 -43.76 5.03
CA LEU A 451 41.34 -42.88 6.10
C LEU A 451 39.91 -42.37 5.85
N SER A 452 39.19 -42.96 4.90
CA SER A 452 37.82 -42.56 4.56
C SER A 452 36.79 -43.03 5.60
N LEU A 453 35.67 -42.30 5.70
CA LEU A 453 34.54 -42.71 6.54
C LEU A 453 33.94 -44.07 6.13
N PRO A 454 33.74 -44.38 4.84
CA PRO A 454 33.27 -45.71 4.40
C PRO A 454 34.19 -46.85 4.85
N LYS A 455 35.51 -46.64 4.87
CA LYS A 455 36.46 -47.67 5.33
C LYS A 455 36.36 -47.95 6.84
N ARG A 456 36.06 -46.93 7.64
CA ARG A 456 35.79 -47.09 9.08
C ARG A 456 34.50 -47.87 9.34
N GLU A 457 33.48 -47.68 8.50
CA GLU A 457 32.21 -48.38 8.62
C GLU A 457 32.35 -49.85 8.24
N SER A 458 33.06 -50.18 7.16
CA SER A 458 33.32 -51.59 6.79
C SER A 458 34.12 -52.34 7.85
N GLN A 459 35.06 -51.69 8.54
CA GLN A 459 35.81 -52.29 9.67
C GLN A 459 34.93 -52.66 10.88
N LYS A 460 33.79 -51.98 11.10
CA LYS A 460 32.89 -52.31 12.22
C LYS A 460 32.14 -53.64 12.01
N TYR A 461 32.14 -54.18 10.79
CA TYR A 461 31.35 -55.34 10.40
C TYR A 461 32.21 -56.57 10.03
N GLY A 462 33.45 -56.66 10.53
CA GLY A 462 34.46 -57.65 10.13
C GLY A 462 33.97 -59.10 9.94
N GLU A 463 34.10 -59.56 8.70
CA GLU A 463 33.90 -60.91 8.14
C GLU A 463 34.81 -61.97 8.82
N ILE A 464 34.37 -63.24 8.79
CA ILE A 464 34.94 -64.40 9.52
C ILE A 464 35.74 -65.32 8.55
N ILE A 465 36.54 -66.22 9.14
CA ILE A 465 37.13 -67.54 8.72
C ILE A 465 38.62 -67.58 8.23
N PRO A 466 39.38 -68.71 8.31
CA PRO A 466 40.45 -68.99 9.29
C PRO A 466 41.85 -69.33 8.69
N GLU A 467 42.75 -69.78 9.58
CA GLU A 467 44.23 -69.88 9.62
C GLU A 467 44.98 -70.72 8.55
N GLU A 468 46.25 -70.35 8.26
CA GLU A 468 47.45 -71.23 8.34
C GLU A 468 48.79 -70.48 8.05
N ILE A 469 49.93 -71.15 8.28
CA ILE A 469 51.24 -70.66 8.81
C ILE A 469 52.37 -70.61 7.75
N TYR A 470 53.37 -69.69 7.91
CA TYR A 470 54.86 -69.87 7.78
C TYR A 470 55.71 -68.83 6.97
N ASN A 471 56.77 -68.36 7.66
CA ASN A 471 58.17 -67.96 7.34
C ASN A 471 58.62 -66.99 6.21
N GLU A 472 59.22 -65.89 6.69
CA GLU A 472 60.49 -65.18 6.37
C GLU A 472 61.18 -65.25 4.98
N GLY A 473 61.57 -64.06 4.48
CA GLY A 473 62.59 -63.84 3.45
C GLY A 473 62.89 -62.35 3.21
N ASP A 474 64.16 -61.99 3.14
CA ASP A 474 64.79 -60.68 3.36
C ASP A 474 64.61 -59.63 2.22
N TYR A 475 64.23 -58.40 2.59
CA TYR A 475 63.80 -57.28 1.70
C TYR A 475 64.96 -56.39 1.21
N TYR A 476 66.17 -56.52 1.78
CA TYR A 476 67.31 -55.67 1.46
C TYR A 476 67.88 -55.82 0.04
N LEU A 477 67.40 -56.79 -0.75
CA LEU A 477 67.86 -57.04 -2.12
C LEU A 477 67.05 -56.33 -3.22
N LEU A 478 65.84 -55.84 -2.95
CA LEU A 478 64.91 -55.42 -4.01
C LEU A 478 64.81 -53.91 -4.29
N ASN A 479 65.22 -53.04 -3.35
CA ASN A 479 64.97 -51.60 -3.49
C ASN A 479 66.24 -50.75 -3.67
N LYS A 480 67.12 -51.21 -4.58
CA LYS A 480 68.24 -50.41 -5.08
C LYS A 480 68.08 -50.14 -6.58
N ILE A 481 67.75 -48.89 -6.95
CA ILE A 481 67.83 -48.35 -8.33
C ILE A 481 68.17 -46.85 -8.18
N ILE A 482 69.37 -46.36 -8.53
CA ILE A 482 69.83 -45.79 -9.82
C ILE A 482 68.91 -44.73 -10.41
#